data_AF-A0A946UF79-F1
#
_entry.id   AF-A0A946UF79-F1
#
_cell.length_a   1.000
_cell.length_b   1.000
_cell.length_c   1.000
_cell.angle_alpha   90.00
_cell.angle_beta   90.00
_cell.angle_gamma   90.00
#
_symmetry.space_group_name_H-M   'P 1'
#
loop_
_entity.id
_entity.type
_entity.pdbx_description
1 polymer ?
#
loop_
_entity_poly.entity_id
_entity_poly.type
_entity_poly.pdbx_seq_one_letter_code
_entity_poly.pdbx_strand_id
1 'polypeptide(L)'
;MSNHGRNKVAGVCVGLLSTLLAAAPAAADDTELLLVAPTGTDQQKPNIMFIIDTSTSMNAEEETPAPYDRTENYSGDCDSNRNYWMEIEGVEPDCSSTTQYIDKDNFYCDAAVNQMNGLGSYSSTFVQYRDGGQDGTGPGPSKWQSLAAGYDTAPVECQADSGEHGDGRATYLWARTGSSLADLYTDQSSEEIAWYGVGAQTYTIYDGNYLNYKANPDIVDETRINIVKQVLTTLFESISNVNVGVERFNDDEGGTIIQGLIDLDENRATALAAVDSLGPHDHTTIAESLYESALYWRGLPAEFADIDGDPENVTDPAILAGTNPKVYAQPELNVCAKNFNVLLSDGEATSRDNQTPGLTPTLPFFQSELDHTECDQLYGSNGRCMDDISEYLATVDIDPVLPGDQLVTTHTIGFNIDTDNLRSAAERSGGQYFLAHDAPTLALAMQSI
;
A
#
# COMPACT_ATOMS: atom_id res chain seq x y z
N MET A 1 17.77 -49.45 70.33
CA MET A 1 16.32 -49.64 70.57
C MET A 1 15.67 -48.27 70.55
N SER A 2 14.73 -48.10 69.62
CA SER A 2 13.79 -46.98 69.35
C SER A 2 14.00 -45.63 70.04
N ASN A 3 14.17 -44.56 69.25
CA ASN A 3 13.26 -43.41 69.36
C ASN A 3 13.25 -42.53 68.10
N HIS A 4 12.04 -42.09 67.76
CA HIS A 4 11.65 -41.24 66.63
C HIS A 4 12.20 -39.81 66.71
N GLY A 5 12.54 -39.22 65.56
CA GLY A 5 12.87 -37.80 65.45
C GLY A 5 12.79 -37.27 64.01
N ARG A 6 11.67 -36.62 63.71
CA ARG A 6 11.36 -35.76 62.54
C ARG A 6 12.54 -34.86 62.10
N ASN A 7 12.85 -34.81 60.81
CA ASN A 7 12.52 -33.67 59.93
C ASN A 7 13.33 -33.65 58.61
N LYS A 8 12.63 -33.13 57.61
CA LYS A 8 12.97 -32.75 56.25
C LYS A 8 14.33 -32.05 56.06
N VAL A 9 14.77 -32.07 54.80
CA VAL A 9 15.74 -31.19 54.09
C VAL A 9 17.06 -31.90 53.73
N ALA A 10 17.13 -32.39 52.49
CA ALA A 10 18.35 -32.43 51.67
C ALA A 10 17.98 -32.94 50.27
N GLY A 11 17.55 -32.03 49.40
CA GLY A 11 17.26 -32.30 48.00
C GLY A 11 17.25 -31.01 47.18
N VAL A 12 18.11 -30.05 47.57
CA VAL A 12 18.45 -28.87 46.77
C VAL A 12 19.74 -29.25 46.07
N CYS A 13 19.71 -29.42 44.75
CA CYS A 13 20.88 -29.24 43.85
C CYS A 13 20.67 -29.63 42.36
N VAL A 14 19.46 -29.91 41.84
CA VAL A 14 19.31 -30.26 40.40
C VAL A 14 18.34 -29.34 39.62
N GLY A 15 17.72 -28.35 40.26
CA GLY A 15 16.71 -27.51 39.59
C GLY A 15 17.16 -26.10 39.18
N LEU A 16 18.46 -25.84 38.99
CA LEU A 16 18.95 -24.45 38.81
C LEU A 16 20.07 -24.29 37.78
N LEU A 17 20.19 -25.21 36.82
CA LEU A 17 21.17 -25.13 35.73
C LEU A 17 20.61 -25.56 34.35
N SER A 18 19.33 -25.24 34.09
CA SER A 18 18.68 -25.57 32.80
C SER A 18 17.74 -24.49 32.28
N THR A 19 17.82 -23.26 32.78
CA THR A 19 16.94 -22.14 32.33
C THR A 19 17.72 -20.92 31.84
N LEU A 20 18.89 -21.12 31.23
CA LEU A 20 19.75 -20.04 30.70
C LEU A 20 20.20 -20.25 29.24
N LEU A 21 19.47 -21.06 28.48
CA LEU A 21 19.58 -21.11 27.01
C LEU A 21 18.18 -21.14 26.38
N ALA A 22 17.50 -19.99 26.43
CA ALA A 22 16.38 -19.65 25.54
C ALA A 22 16.05 -18.15 25.69
N ALA A 23 17.07 -17.30 25.65
CA ALA A 23 16.91 -15.88 25.38
C ALA A 23 17.67 -15.61 24.08
N ALA A 24 17.13 -16.11 22.97
CA ALA A 24 17.40 -15.48 21.69
C ALA A 24 16.85 -14.04 21.81
N PRO A 25 17.55 -13.01 21.33
CA PRO A 25 16.86 -11.75 21.07
C PRO A 25 15.69 -12.12 20.15
N ALA A 26 14.48 -11.82 20.59
CA ALA A 26 13.38 -11.67 19.64
C ALA A 26 13.86 -10.56 18.71
N ALA A 27 14.29 -10.92 17.50
CA ALA A 27 14.13 -10.03 16.38
C ALA A 27 12.62 -9.87 16.27
N ALA A 28 12.13 -8.76 16.83
CA ALA A 28 10.86 -8.22 16.40
C ALA A 28 11.10 -7.86 14.94
N ASP A 29 10.55 -8.69 14.05
CA ASP A 29 10.43 -8.37 12.64
C ASP A 29 9.03 -7.79 12.50
N ASP A 30 9.00 -6.51 12.14
CA ASP A 30 7.85 -5.63 12.20
C ASP A 30 6.69 -6.25 11.41
N THR A 31 5.66 -6.71 12.12
CA THR A 31 4.36 -6.94 11.50
C THR A 31 3.75 -5.57 11.33
N GLU A 32 3.71 -5.09 10.08
CA GLU A 32 3.10 -3.84 9.64
C GLU A 32 1.80 -3.55 10.41
N LEU A 33 1.89 -2.67 11.40
CA LEU A 33 0.75 -1.96 11.98
C LEU A 33 0.63 -0.65 11.22
N LEU A 34 0.30 -0.75 9.93
CA LEU A 34 -0.08 0.40 9.12
C LEU A 34 -1.59 0.57 9.17
N LEU A 35 -2.05 1.82 9.17
CA LEU A 35 -3.44 2.30 9.32
C LEU A 35 -3.88 2.71 10.74
N VAL A 36 -2.99 3.29 11.54
CA VAL A 36 -3.41 4.29 12.55
C VAL A 36 -3.00 5.67 12.06
N ALA A 37 -3.92 6.39 11.41
CA ALA A 37 -3.76 7.82 11.17
C ALA A 37 -3.65 8.53 12.53
N PRO A 38 -2.54 9.22 12.85
CA PRO A 38 -2.54 10.12 14.00
C PRO A 38 -3.48 11.28 13.67
N THR A 39 -4.52 11.48 14.47
CA THR A 39 -5.38 12.66 14.38
C THR A 39 -4.61 13.89 14.83
N GLY A 40 -3.98 14.56 13.86
CA GLY A 40 -3.26 15.81 14.02
C GLY A 40 -2.98 16.45 12.67
N THR A 41 -3.02 17.77 12.61
CA THR A 41 -2.86 18.60 11.39
C THR A 41 -1.46 18.56 10.74
N ASP A 42 -0.63 17.56 11.07
CA ASP A 42 0.66 17.23 10.44
C ASP A 42 0.61 15.75 9.99
N GLN A 43 -0.35 15.42 9.13
CA GLN A 43 -0.53 14.06 8.66
C GLN A 43 0.63 13.70 7.72
N GLN A 44 1.49 12.77 8.16
CA GLN A 44 2.60 12.27 7.35
C GLN A 44 2.04 11.49 6.17
N LYS A 45 2.18 12.05 4.96
CA LYS A 45 1.81 11.43 3.70
C LYS A 45 3.01 10.66 3.15
N PRO A 46 2.92 9.33 2.99
CA PRO A 46 3.94 8.59 2.26
C PRO A 46 4.06 9.10 0.82
N ASN A 47 5.27 9.04 0.27
CA ASN A 47 5.53 9.34 -1.13
C ASN A 47 5.65 8.04 -1.92
N ILE A 48 4.88 7.88 -3.00
CA ILE A 48 4.89 6.67 -3.83
C ILE A 48 5.14 7.06 -5.28
N MET A 49 6.28 6.64 -5.83
CA MET A 49 6.59 6.76 -7.25
C MET A 49 6.24 5.47 -7.97
N PHE A 50 5.24 5.52 -8.86
CA PHE A 50 4.89 4.39 -9.72
C PHE A 50 5.75 4.42 -10.97
N ILE A 51 6.57 3.40 -11.18
CA ILE A 51 7.42 3.24 -12.36
C ILE A 51 6.80 2.15 -13.23
N ILE A 52 6.15 2.57 -14.32
CA ILE A 52 5.28 1.69 -15.10
C ILE A 52 5.95 1.33 -16.42
N ASP A 53 6.15 0.03 -16.63
CA ASP A 53 6.50 -0.51 -17.93
C ASP A 53 5.41 -0.16 -18.93
N THR A 54 5.85 0.51 -19.98
CA THR A 54 5.01 0.89 -21.11
C THR A 54 5.54 0.30 -22.40
N SER A 55 6.52 -0.60 -22.35
CA SER A 55 7.14 -1.21 -23.51
C SER A 55 6.14 -1.97 -24.40
N THR A 56 6.56 -2.32 -25.61
CA THR A 56 5.66 -2.89 -26.62
C THR A 56 5.06 -4.24 -26.18
N SER A 57 5.72 -4.98 -25.28
CA SER A 57 5.15 -6.21 -24.69
C SER A 57 3.86 -5.95 -23.93
N MET A 58 3.67 -4.74 -23.39
CA MET A 58 2.46 -4.35 -22.67
C MET A 58 1.21 -4.23 -23.57
N ASN A 59 1.37 -4.30 -24.90
CA ASN A 59 0.26 -4.44 -25.85
C ASN A 59 -0.26 -5.87 -25.99
N ALA A 60 0.40 -6.86 -25.37
CA ALA A 60 -0.12 -8.22 -25.35
C ALA A 60 -1.50 -8.24 -24.69
N GLU A 61 -2.41 -9.06 -25.21
CA GLU A 61 -3.74 -9.28 -24.64
C GLU A 61 -3.68 -10.42 -23.63
N GLU A 62 -4.42 -10.27 -22.54
CA GLU A 62 -4.61 -11.28 -21.51
C GLU A 62 -6.10 -11.50 -21.27
N GLU A 63 -6.49 -12.76 -21.07
CA GLU A 63 -7.83 -13.09 -20.57
C GLU A 63 -7.90 -12.67 -19.10
N THR A 64 -8.76 -11.70 -18.79
CA THR A 64 -8.86 -11.12 -17.45
C THR A 64 -10.32 -10.84 -17.06
N PRO A 65 -10.67 -10.82 -15.77
CA PRO A 65 -11.94 -10.25 -15.32
C PRO A 65 -12.15 -8.83 -15.82
N ALA A 66 -13.32 -8.56 -16.40
CA ALA A 66 -13.73 -7.20 -16.73
C ALA A 66 -13.67 -6.31 -15.48
N PRO A 67 -13.33 -5.02 -15.58
CA PRO A 67 -13.30 -4.13 -14.43
C PRO A 67 -14.58 -4.17 -13.63
N TYR A 68 -14.45 -4.19 -12.30
CA TYR A 68 -15.60 -4.09 -11.40
C TYR A 68 -16.34 -2.77 -11.64
N ASP A 69 -17.61 -2.85 -12.03
CA ASP A 69 -18.52 -1.71 -12.08
C ASP A 69 -19.50 -1.81 -10.91
N ARG A 70 -19.29 -0.96 -9.88
CA ARG A 70 -20.16 -0.92 -8.71
C ARG A 70 -21.63 -0.60 -9.01
N THR A 71 -21.93 -0.06 -10.19
CA THR A 71 -23.30 0.25 -10.62
C THR A 71 -24.02 -0.95 -11.21
N GLU A 72 -23.27 -2.01 -11.55
CA GLU A 72 -23.81 -3.30 -11.94
C GLU A 72 -24.18 -4.14 -10.72
N ASN A 73 -25.20 -4.99 -10.89
CA ASN A 73 -25.59 -5.96 -9.88
C ASN A 73 -25.09 -7.34 -10.31
N TYR A 74 -24.03 -7.82 -9.66
CA TYR A 74 -23.45 -9.12 -9.97
C TYR A 74 -24.24 -10.24 -9.29
N SER A 75 -24.47 -11.33 -10.01
CA SER A 75 -25.17 -12.48 -9.47
C SER A 75 -24.24 -13.34 -8.60
N GLY A 76 -24.70 -13.72 -7.41
CA GLY A 76 -24.00 -14.66 -6.54
C GLY A 76 -24.75 -14.87 -5.23
N ASP A 77 -24.09 -15.54 -4.28
CA ASP A 77 -24.67 -15.88 -2.98
C ASP A 77 -24.65 -14.72 -1.98
N CYS A 78 -23.89 -13.65 -2.26
CA CYS A 78 -23.80 -12.48 -1.40
C CYS A 78 -24.96 -11.52 -1.65
N ASP A 79 -25.51 -10.93 -0.59
CA ASP A 79 -26.49 -9.86 -0.72
C ASP A 79 -25.77 -8.54 -1.02
N SER A 80 -26.10 -7.91 -2.14
CA SER A 80 -25.47 -6.66 -2.57
C SER A 80 -25.75 -5.47 -1.64
N ASN A 81 -26.75 -5.56 -0.75
CA ASN A 81 -27.06 -4.54 0.25
C ASN A 81 -26.33 -4.74 1.58
N ARG A 82 -25.42 -5.71 1.66
CA ARG A 82 -24.69 -6.05 2.88
C ARG A 82 -23.20 -5.82 2.73
N ASN A 83 -22.61 -5.41 3.85
CA ASN A 83 -21.17 -5.44 4.08
C ASN A 83 -20.88 -6.58 5.03
N TYR A 84 -20.06 -7.53 4.60
CA TYR A 84 -19.62 -8.67 5.42
C TYR A 84 -18.35 -8.28 6.17
N TRP A 85 -18.12 -8.83 7.37
CA TRP A 85 -16.94 -8.47 8.14
C TRP A 85 -16.24 -9.69 8.73
N MET A 86 -14.91 -9.60 8.79
CA MET A 86 -14.03 -10.68 9.26
C MET A 86 -13.03 -10.12 10.26
N GLU A 87 -12.71 -10.90 11.29
CA GLU A 87 -11.71 -10.53 12.32
C GLU A 87 -10.27 -10.73 11.86
N ILE A 88 -10.08 -11.50 10.78
CA ILE A 88 -8.77 -11.84 10.25
C ILE A 88 -8.69 -11.28 8.83
N GLU A 89 -7.70 -10.41 8.63
CA GLU A 89 -7.39 -9.86 7.33
C GLU A 89 -7.01 -10.94 6.32
N GLY A 90 -7.42 -10.75 5.06
CA GLY A 90 -7.18 -11.69 3.97
C GLY A 90 -8.06 -12.95 3.98
N VAL A 91 -8.94 -13.12 4.98
CA VAL A 91 -9.93 -14.21 5.00
C VAL A 91 -11.25 -13.69 4.45
N GLU A 92 -11.63 -14.15 3.26
CA GLU A 92 -12.91 -13.77 2.66
C GLU A 92 -14.10 -14.53 3.28
N PRO A 93 -15.27 -13.88 3.39
CA PRO A 93 -16.48 -14.52 3.90
C PRO A 93 -17.08 -15.50 2.88
N ASP A 94 -17.57 -16.64 3.35
CA ASP A 94 -18.49 -17.49 2.59
C ASP A 94 -19.92 -16.96 2.80
N CYS A 95 -20.43 -16.17 1.86
CA CYS A 95 -21.74 -15.54 1.95
C CYS A 95 -22.91 -16.52 2.18
N SER A 96 -22.74 -17.80 1.87
CA SER A 96 -23.77 -18.82 2.11
C SER A 96 -23.90 -19.21 3.59
N SER A 97 -22.87 -18.95 4.39
CA SER A 97 -22.78 -19.40 5.79
C SER A 97 -22.39 -18.31 6.79
N THR A 98 -21.76 -17.23 6.33
CA THR A 98 -21.34 -16.08 7.15
C THR A 98 -22.55 -15.34 7.72
N THR A 99 -22.62 -15.24 9.04
CA THR A 99 -23.64 -14.45 9.76
C THR A 99 -23.09 -13.10 10.24
N GLN A 100 -21.83 -12.81 9.95
CA GLN A 100 -21.13 -11.56 10.24
C GLN A 100 -21.36 -10.58 9.09
N TYR A 101 -22.43 -9.79 9.17
CA TYR A 101 -22.70 -8.74 8.20
C TYR A 101 -23.38 -7.53 8.85
N ILE A 102 -23.39 -6.43 8.10
CA ILE A 102 -24.00 -5.14 8.42
C ILE A 102 -24.82 -4.74 7.19
N ASP A 103 -26.06 -4.29 7.41
CA ASP A 103 -26.85 -3.67 6.34
C ASP A 103 -26.21 -2.33 5.97
N LYS A 104 -25.96 -2.08 4.67
CA LYS A 104 -25.26 -0.87 4.20
C LYS A 104 -25.91 0.44 4.68
N ASP A 105 -27.23 0.46 4.86
CA ASP A 105 -27.98 1.60 5.41
C ASP A 105 -27.57 1.98 6.85
N ASN A 106 -26.86 1.11 7.56
CA ASN A 106 -26.39 1.33 8.93
C ASN A 106 -24.85 1.38 9.02
N PHE A 107 -24.16 1.44 7.89
CA PHE A 107 -22.71 1.50 7.82
C PHE A 107 -22.26 2.93 7.54
N TYR A 108 -21.88 3.64 8.60
CA TYR A 108 -21.44 5.03 8.57
C TYR A 108 -19.91 5.03 8.58
N CYS A 109 -19.29 4.94 7.42
CA CYS A 109 -17.84 5.03 7.26
C CYS A 109 -17.54 5.36 5.79
N ASP A 110 -17.48 6.64 5.46
CA ASP A 110 -17.21 7.13 4.11
C ASP A 110 -15.81 6.73 3.65
N ALA A 111 -14.83 6.69 4.57
CA ALA A 111 -13.49 6.19 4.28
C ALA A 111 -13.52 4.76 3.72
N ALA A 112 -14.28 3.86 4.35
CA ALA A 112 -14.45 2.49 3.89
C ALA A 112 -15.23 2.41 2.59
N VAL A 113 -16.33 3.16 2.47
CA VAL A 113 -17.16 3.17 1.25
C VAL A 113 -16.35 3.63 0.05
N ASN A 114 -15.52 4.65 0.20
CA ASN A 114 -14.66 5.16 -0.86
C ASN A 114 -13.69 4.08 -1.37
N GLN A 115 -13.00 3.38 -0.46
CA GLN A 115 -12.08 2.30 -0.86
C GLN A 115 -12.80 1.07 -1.43
N MET A 116 -13.90 0.64 -0.81
CA MET A 116 -14.65 -0.55 -1.23
C MET A 116 -15.36 -0.37 -2.57
N ASN A 117 -15.63 0.87 -3.00
CA ASN A 117 -16.21 1.15 -4.31
C ASN A 117 -15.34 0.64 -5.47
N GLY A 118 -14.02 0.57 -5.28
CA GLY A 118 -13.07 0.06 -6.27
C GLY A 118 -12.48 -1.30 -5.90
N LEU A 119 -12.04 -1.44 -4.64
CA LEU A 119 -11.24 -2.59 -4.19
C LEU A 119 -12.07 -3.69 -3.50
N GLY A 120 -13.33 -3.40 -3.17
CA GLY A 120 -14.26 -4.37 -2.59
C GLY A 120 -14.04 -4.75 -1.13
N SER A 121 -12.94 -4.31 -0.52
CA SER A 121 -12.66 -4.53 0.90
C SER A 121 -11.94 -3.35 1.55
N TYR A 122 -12.07 -3.25 2.88
CA TYR A 122 -11.42 -2.23 3.68
C TYR A 122 -11.12 -2.74 5.10
N SER A 123 -9.85 -2.67 5.51
CA SER A 123 -9.39 -3.01 6.86
C SER A 123 -9.22 -1.74 7.69
N SER A 124 -9.90 -1.65 8.84
CA SER A 124 -9.76 -0.52 9.76
C SER A 124 -10.30 -0.86 11.15
N THR A 125 -10.21 0.10 12.08
CA THR A 125 -10.85 0.01 13.38
C THR A 125 -12.31 0.43 13.28
N PHE A 126 -13.22 -0.42 13.76
CA PHE A 126 -14.66 -0.16 13.76
C PHE A 126 -15.28 -0.33 15.14
N VAL A 127 -16.43 0.31 15.30
CA VAL A 127 -17.36 0.12 16.43
C VAL A 127 -18.79 -0.02 15.93
N GLN A 128 -19.62 -0.68 16.71
CA GLN A 128 -21.05 -0.86 16.48
C GLN A 128 -21.83 -0.39 17.72
N TYR A 129 -22.85 0.44 17.52
CA TYR A 129 -23.72 0.89 18.60
C TYR A 129 -24.80 -0.14 18.89
N ARG A 130 -24.52 -1.06 19.81
CA ARG A 130 -25.40 -2.17 20.15
C ARG A 130 -25.43 -2.42 21.65
N ASP A 131 -26.47 -3.09 22.13
CA ASP A 131 -26.43 -3.79 23.42
C ASP A 131 -25.70 -5.14 23.26
N GLY A 132 -25.84 -6.02 24.26
CA GLY A 132 -25.01 -7.22 24.33
C GLY A 132 -23.67 -6.93 25.02
N GLY A 133 -23.10 -7.92 25.73
CA GLY A 133 -21.69 -7.86 26.14
C GLY A 133 -20.74 -7.77 24.93
N GLN A 134 -19.43 -7.81 25.17
CA GLN A 134 -18.43 -7.75 24.10
C GLN A 134 -18.63 -8.84 23.02
N ASP A 135 -19.16 -10.00 23.43
CA ASP A 135 -19.49 -11.16 22.59
C ASP A 135 -20.90 -11.13 21.97
N GLY A 136 -21.68 -10.06 22.19
CA GLY A 136 -23.06 -9.95 21.71
C GLY A 136 -24.08 -10.80 22.47
N THR A 137 -23.67 -11.56 23.50
CA THR A 137 -24.56 -12.52 24.20
C THR A 137 -24.92 -12.13 25.65
N GLY A 138 -24.16 -11.22 26.26
CA GLY A 138 -24.40 -10.76 27.64
C GLY A 138 -25.46 -9.66 27.80
N PRO A 139 -26.12 -9.51 28.96
CA PRO A 139 -26.98 -8.35 29.22
C PRO A 139 -26.15 -7.08 29.41
N GLY A 140 -26.56 -5.95 28.81
CA GLY A 140 -25.88 -4.68 28.96
C GLY A 140 -26.66 -3.52 28.31
N PRO A 141 -26.37 -2.26 28.67
CA PRO A 141 -26.93 -1.11 27.96
C PRO A 141 -26.27 -0.97 26.57
N SER A 142 -26.99 -0.39 25.61
CA SER A 142 -26.42 -0.06 24.31
C SER A 142 -25.29 0.95 24.44
N LYS A 143 -24.20 0.73 23.71
CA LYS A 143 -23.04 1.62 23.62
C LYS A 143 -22.24 1.26 22.37
N TRP A 144 -21.32 2.13 21.97
CA TRP A 144 -20.30 1.78 20.98
C TRP A 144 -19.37 0.70 21.53
N GLN A 145 -19.24 -0.41 20.79
CA GLN A 145 -18.40 -1.55 21.14
C GLN A 145 -18.11 -2.41 19.90
N SER A 146 -17.44 -3.56 20.07
CA SER A 146 -17.02 -4.43 18.97
C SER A 146 -18.20 -4.86 18.08
N LEU A 147 -17.95 -5.20 16.83
CA LEU A 147 -18.99 -5.76 15.95
C LEU A 147 -19.43 -7.14 16.51
N ALA A 148 -20.71 -7.47 16.34
CA ALA A 148 -21.22 -8.80 16.67
C ALA A 148 -22.31 -9.25 15.68
N ALA A 149 -22.31 -10.55 15.38
CA ALA A 149 -23.30 -11.15 14.47
C ALA A 149 -24.72 -11.03 15.05
N GLY A 150 -25.71 -10.77 14.18
CA GLY A 150 -27.11 -10.62 14.56
C GLY A 150 -27.50 -9.19 15.00
N TYR A 151 -26.58 -8.23 14.94
CA TYR A 151 -26.82 -6.80 15.14
C TYR A 151 -26.79 -6.03 13.82
N ASP A 152 -27.26 -6.65 12.75
CA ASP A 152 -27.02 -6.23 11.36
C ASP A 152 -27.58 -4.83 11.01
N THR A 153 -28.56 -4.36 11.79
CA THR A 153 -29.19 -3.03 11.66
C THR A 153 -28.69 -2.02 12.69
N ALA A 154 -27.73 -2.40 13.54
CA ALA A 154 -27.12 -1.49 14.49
C ALA A 154 -26.08 -0.61 13.78
N PRO A 155 -26.07 0.72 14.03
CA PRO A 155 -25.12 1.63 13.41
C PRO A 155 -23.67 1.20 13.64
N VAL A 156 -22.87 1.25 12.59
CA VAL A 156 -21.42 1.01 12.60
C VAL A 156 -20.71 2.29 12.21
N GLU A 157 -19.64 2.60 12.92
CA GLU A 157 -18.77 3.75 12.70
C GLU A 157 -17.31 3.29 12.60
N CYS A 158 -16.46 4.03 11.88
CA CYS A 158 -15.04 3.71 11.76
C CYS A 158 -14.13 4.83 12.28
N GLN A 159 -12.92 4.45 12.64
CA GLN A 159 -11.93 5.40 13.13
C GLN A 159 -11.47 6.36 12.03
N ALA A 160 -11.45 5.89 10.78
CA ALA A 160 -10.75 6.52 9.68
C ALA A 160 -11.36 7.86 9.23
N ASP A 161 -12.67 8.07 9.40
CA ASP A 161 -13.37 9.32 9.11
C ASP A 161 -14.00 9.97 10.35
N SER A 162 -13.52 9.59 11.55
CA SER A 162 -13.97 10.22 12.78
C SER A 162 -13.62 11.71 12.80
N GLY A 163 -14.63 12.53 13.07
CA GLY A 163 -14.50 13.99 12.99
C GLY A 163 -14.76 14.57 11.61
N GLU A 164 -15.06 13.74 10.60
CA GLU A 164 -15.35 14.18 9.23
C GLU A 164 -16.78 13.84 8.78
N HIS A 165 -17.26 12.59 9.01
CA HIS A 165 -18.54 12.12 8.47
C HIS A 165 -19.65 11.93 9.54
N GLY A 166 -19.37 11.14 10.58
CA GLY A 166 -20.39 10.74 11.56
C GLY A 166 -21.59 10.04 10.89
N ASP A 167 -22.82 10.44 11.20
CA ASP A 167 -24.02 9.89 10.53
C ASP A 167 -24.50 10.69 9.30
N GLY A 168 -23.59 11.41 8.64
CA GLY A 168 -23.89 12.27 7.50
C GLY A 168 -24.47 13.64 7.88
N ARG A 169 -24.63 13.93 9.17
CA ARG A 169 -24.95 15.29 9.66
C ARG A 169 -23.69 16.14 9.74
N ALA A 170 -23.71 17.32 9.11
CA ALA A 170 -22.56 18.23 8.98
C ALA A 170 -21.85 18.68 10.28
N THR A 171 -22.43 18.48 11.46
CA THR A 171 -21.81 18.88 12.74
C THR A 171 -21.69 17.74 13.75
N TYR A 172 -22.31 16.58 13.50
CA TYR A 172 -22.33 15.46 14.44
C TYR A 172 -21.33 14.40 13.99
N LEU A 173 -20.06 14.78 14.03
CA LEU A 173 -18.99 14.10 13.32
C LEU A 173 -18.29 13.02 14.15
N TRP A 174 -18.58 12.93 15.44
CA TRP A 174 -17.91 12.03 16.38
C TRP A 174 -18.87 11.02 16.99
N ALA A 175 -18.51 9.73 16.99
CA ALA A 175 -19.21 8.72 17.76
C ALA A 175 -19.10 9.04 19.26
N ARG A 176 -20.25 9.22 19.91
CA ARG A 176 -20.34 9.75 21.28
C ARG A 176 -20.10 8.69 22.35
N THR A 177 -19.27 9.00 23.33
CA THR A 177 -19.05 8.14 24.50
C THR A 177 -20.26 8.10 25.44
N GLY A 178 -20.46 6.94 26.08
CA GLY A 178 -21.53 6.71 27.06
C GLY A 178 -22.37 5.47 26.74
N SER A 179 -23.51 5.35 27.41
CA SER A 179 -24.43 4.23 27.22
C SER A 179 -25.88 4.69 27.25
N SER A 180 -26.75 3.96 26.54
CA SER A 180 -28.18 4.29 26.37
C SER A 180 -28.38 5.75 25.94
N LEU A 181 -27.56 6.20 24.99
CA LEU A 181 -27.54 7.54 24.46
C LEU A 181 -28.83 7.88 23.71
N ALA A 182 -29.27 9.13 23.81
CA ALA A 182 -30.39 9.65 23.03
C ALA A 182 -29.96 10.05 21.60
N ASP A 183 -28.68 10.38 21.42
CA ASP A 183 -28.04 10.65 20.14
C ASP A 183 -26.68 9.95 20.15
N LEU A 184 -26.40 9.18 19.09
CA LEU A 184 -25.21 8.33 18.97
C LEU A 184 -23.96 9.14 18.63
N TYR A 185 -24.17 10.33 18.06
CA TYR A 185 -23.14 11.22 17.58
C TYR A 185 -23.14 12.52 18.39
N THR A 186 -22.02 13.23 18.36
CA THR A 186 -21.83 14.49 19.08
C THR A 186 -21.13 15.51 18.19
N ASP A 187 -21.32 16.79 18.48
CA ASP A 187 -20.60 17.92 17.87
C ASP A 187 -19.40 18.39 18.72
N GLN A 188 -19.11 17.67 19.79
CA GLN A 188 -17.98 17.92 20.69
C GLN A 188 -16.97 16.78 20.61
N SER A 189 -15.79 17.03 20.02
CA SER A 189 -14.70 16.04 19.97
C SER A 189 -14.27 15.53 21.35
N SER A 190 -14.43 16.34 22.41
CA SER A 190 -14.13 15.90 23.78
C SER A 190 -15.07 14.82 24.32
N GLU A 191 -16.20 14.58 23.65
CA GLU A 191 -17.16 13.51 23.98
C GLU A 191 -17.03 12.28 23.07
N GLU A 192 -15.98 12.22 22.23
CA GLU A 192 -15.73 11.08 21.36
C GLU A 192 -15.40 9.80 22.15
N ILE A 193 -15.73 8.65 21.57
CA ILE A 193 -15.26 7.36 22.05
C ILE A 193 -13.72 7.25 21.97
N ALA A 194 -13.15 6.35 22.77
CA ALA A 194 -11.76 5.98 22.60
C ALA A 194 -11.64 4.91 21.52
N TRP A 195 -10.90 5.19 20.44
CA TRP A 195 -10.57 4.24 19.37
C TRP A 195 -9.49 3.21 19.74
N TYR A 196 -9.36 2.90 21.04
CA TYR A 196 -8.42 1.91 21.54
C TYR A 196 -9.05 1.09 22.66
N GLY A 197 -8.67 -0.18 22.74
CA GLY A 197 -9.14 -1.14 23.76
C GLY A 197 -10.34 -1.97 23.32
N VAL A 198 -10.95 -2.69 24.25
CA VAL A 198 -11.87 -3.82 23.98
C VAL A 198 -13.16 -3.47 23.22
N GLY A 199 -13.50 -2.19 23.08
CA GLY A 199 -14.69 -1.73 22.37
C GLY A 199 -14.45 -1.40 20.89
N ALA A 200 -13.24 -1.01 20.51
CA ALA A 200 -12.87 -0.66 19.14
C ALA A 200 -11.86 -1.72 18.65
N GLN A 201 -12.19 -2.41 17.57
CA GLN A 201 -11.39 -3.54 17.08
C GLN A 201 -11.18 -3.42 15.58
N THR A 202 -10.09 -4.00 15.08
CA THR A 202 -9.81 -4.06 13.65
C THR A 202 -10.64 -5.17 13.02
N TYR A 203 -11.27 -4.85 11.90
CA TYR A 203 -11.99 -5.79 11.05
C TYR A 203 -11.65 -5.50 9.60
N THR A 204 -11.77 -6.52 8.75
CA THR A 204 -11.84 -6.33 7.30
C THR A 204 -13.30 -6.41 6.87
N ILE A 205 -13.80 -5.35 6.26
CA ILE A 205 -15.13 -5.25 5.69
C ILE A 205 -15.04 -5.61 4.21
N TYR A 206 -16.01 -6.37 3.70
CA TYR A 206 -16.13 -6.80 2.31
C TYR A 206 -17.50 -6.40 1.76
N ASP A 207 -17.50 -5.81 0.57
CA ASP A 207 -18.72 -5.44 -0.16
C ASP A 207 -19.39 -6.67 -0.78
N GLY A 208 -20.67 -6.89 -0.48
CA GLY A 208 -21.41 -8.06 -0.99
C GLY A 208 -21.54 -8.10 -2.52
N ASN A 209 -21.63 -6.95 -3.20
CA ASN A 209 -21.72 -6.90 -4.65
C ASN A 209 -20.36 -7.21 -5.30
N TYR A 210 -19.28 -6.68 -4.73
CA TYR A 210 -17.92 -7.00 -5.15
C TYR A 210 -17.60 -8.48 -4.97
N LEU A 211 -18.00 -9.10 -3.86
CA LEU A 211 -17.82 -10.54 -3.66
C LEU A 211 -18.55 -11.37 -4.73
N ASN A 212 -19.73 -10.94 -5.17
CA ASN A 212 -20.43 -11.57 -6.30
C ASN A 212 -19.69 -11.40 -7.61
N TYR A 213 -19.18 -10.20 -7.90
CA TYR A 213 -18.30 -9.93 -9.06
C TYR A 213 -17.10 -10.86 -9.05
N LYS A 214 -16.37 -10.92 -7.94
CA LYS A 214 -15.17 -11.73 -7.79
C LYS A 214 -15.46 -13.23 -7.96
N ALA A 215 -16.61 -13.69 -7.49
CA ALA A 215 -16.99 -15.10 -7.59
C ALA A 215 -17.37 -15.52 -9.03
N ASN A 216 -17.99 -14.62 -9.80
CA ASN A 216 -18.45 -14.91 -11.16
C ASN A 216 -18.19 -13.70 -12.09
N PRO A 217 -16.92 -13.35 -12.36
CA PRO A 217 -16.62 -12.22 -13.21
C PRO A 217 -16.91 -12.57 -14.68
N ASP A 218 -17.33 -11.57 -15.44
CA ASP A 218 -17.27 -11.65 -16.89
C ASP A 218 -15.80 -11.59 -17.32
N ILE A 219 -15.39 -12.49 -18.22
CA ILE A 219 -14.01 -12.55 -18.74
C ILE A 219 -13.96 -11.83 -20.08
N VAL A 220 -12.94 -10.98 -20.23
CA VAL A 220 -12.66 -10.20 -21.44
C VAL A 220 -11.19 -10.36 -21.84
N ASP A 221 -10.91 -10.14 -23.12
CA ASP A 221 -9.54 -9.93 -23.60
C ASP A 221 -9.20 -8.44 -23.45
N GLU A 222 -8.14 -8.13 -22.72
CA GLU A 222 -7.67 -6.76 -22.51
C GLU A 222 -6.15 -6.68 -22.59
N THR A 223 -5.62 -5.55 -23.07
CA THR A 223 -4.17 -5.35 -23.12
C THR A 223 -3.57 -5.19 -21.73
N ARG A 224 -2.35 -5.70 -21.51
CA ARG A 224 -1.65 -5.58 -20.23
C ARG A 224 -1.54 -4.13 -19.75
N ILE A 225 -1.27 -3.19 -20.66
CA ILE A 225 -1.23 -1.76 -20.31
C ILE A 225 -2.59 -1.24 -19.84
N ASN A 226 -3.69 -1.64 -20.48
CA ASN A 226 -5.02 -1.23 -20.04
C ASN A 226 -5.40 -1.85 -18.70
N ILE A 227 -5.01 -3.10 -18.44
CA ILE A 227 -5.16 -3.73 -17.11
C ILE A 227 -4.43 -2.90 -16.05
N VAL A 228 -3.17 -2.52 -16.30
CA VAL A 228 -2.40 -1.67 -15.37
C VAL A 228 -3.08 -0.32 -15.16
N LYS A 229 -3.52 0.34 -16.23
CA LYS A 229 -4.24 1.63 -16.14
C LYS A 229 -5.52 1.51 -15.31
N GLN A 230 -6.29 0.44 -15.50
CA GLN A 230 -7.52 0.20 -14.75
C GLN A 230 -7.22 -0.02 -13.27
N VAL A 231 -6.24 -0.86 -12.94
CA VAL A 231 -5.87 -1.12 -11.54
C VAL A 231 -5.31 0.13 -10.85
N LEU A 232 -4.43 0.88 -11.52
CA LEU A 232 -3.91 2.15 -10.99
C LEU A 232 -5.01 3.19 -10.81
N THR A 233 -5.98 3.27 -11.74
CA THR A 233 -7.15 4.15 -11.62
C THR A 233 -7.95 3.78 -10.38
N THR A 234 -8.29 2.50 -10.22
CA THR A 234 -9.04 2.01 -9.06
C THR A 234 -8.29 2.27 -7.77
N LEU A 235 -6.98 2.00 -7.73
CA LEU A 235 -6.13 2.31 -6.58
C LEU A 235 -6.16 3.80 -6.24
N PHE A 236 -5.90 4.65 -7.23
CA PHE A 236 -5.90 6.11 -7.09
C PHE A 236 -7.27 6.68 -6.79
N GLU A 237 -8.38 5.97 -6.97
CA GLU A 237 -9.71 6.39 -6.49
C GLU A 237 -9.97 5.92 -5.06
N SER A 238 -9.30 4.85 -4.64
CA SER A 238 -9.61 4.10 -3.42
C SER A 238 -8.68 4.43 -2.24
N ILE A 239 -7.53 5.07 -2.48
CA ILE A 239 -6.59 5.48 -1.43
C ILE A 239 -6.60 6.99 -1.19
N SER A 240 -6.20 7.40 0.00
CA SER A 240 -6.08 8.81 0.40
C SER A 240 -4.85 9.01 1.29
N ASN A 241 -4.50 10.27 1.57
CA ASN A 241 -3.39 10.63 2.45
C ASN A 241 -2.02 10.09 1.99
N VAL A 242 -1.77 10.14 0.68
CA VAL A 242 -0.49 9.79 0.05
C VAL A 242 -0.12 10.83 -1.01
N ASN A 243 1.16 10.98 -1.28
CA ASN A 243 1.65 11.68 -2.46
C ASN A 243 2.00 10.65 -3.53
N VAL A 244 1.58 10.88 -4.78
CA VAL A 244 1.84 9.94 -5.88
C VAL A 244 2.54 10.62 -7.06
N GLY A 245 3.53 9.93 -7.61
CA GLY A 245 4.20 10.28 -8.86
C GLY A 245 4.04 9.15 -9.87
N VAL A 246 4.12 9.48 -11.16
CA VAL A 246 4.04 8.50 -12.24
C VAL A 246 5.22 8.70 -13.19
N GLU A 247 6.01 7.66 -13.30
CA GLU A 247 7.06 7.47 -14.28
C GLU A 247 6.65 6.36 -15.25
N ARG A 248 6.99 6.52 -16.51
CA ARG A 248 6.88 5.46 -17.51
C ARG A 248 8.20 5.23 -18.20
N PHE A 249 8.38 4.04 -18.76
CA PHE A 249 9.48 3.82 -19.71
C PHE A 249 9.36 4.75 -20.91
N ASN A 250 10.51 5.08 -21.47
CA ASN A 250 10.62 5.99 -22.59
C ASN A 250 10.85 5.18 -23.90
N ASP A 251 10.92 5.84 -25.06
CA ASP A 251 10.99 5.13 -26.35
C ASP A 251 12.38 4.55 -26.72
N ASP A 252 13.45 4.93 -26.01
CA ASP A 252 14.81 4.48 -26.34
C ASP A 252 15.52 3.87 -25.13
N GLU A 253 15.99 4.70 -24.20
CA GLU A 253 16.81 4.32 -23.03
C GLU A 253 16.31 5.06 -21.78
N GLY A 254 16.00 4.32 -20.70
CA GLY A 254 15.49 4.84 -19.44
C GLY A 254 14.01 5.22 -19.37
N GLY A 255 13.70 6.13 -18.45
CA GLY A 255 12.35 6.49 -18.05
C GLY A 255 12.04 7.98 -18.18
N THR A 256 10.76 8.32 -18.12
CA THR A 256 10.26 9.70 -18.12
C THR A 256 9.22 9.87 -17.03
N ILE A 257 9.47 10.82 -16.14
CA ILE A 257 8.55 11.19 -15.07
C ILE A 257 7.48 12.12 -15.65
N ILE A 258 6.33 11.55 -15.98
CA ILE A 258 5.21 12.26 -16.61
C ILE A 258 4.36 13.02 -15.60
N GLN A 259 4.50 12.69 -14.31
CA GLN A 259 3.93 13.43 -13.20
C GLN A 259 4.83 13.31 -11.97
N GLY A 260 5.18 14.45 -11.38
CA GLY A 260 5.87 14.50 -10.09
C GLY A 260 5.05 14.00 -8.90
N LEU A 261 5.71 13.82 -7.75
CA LEU A 261 5.03 13.55 -6.50
C LEU A 261 4.14 14.73 -6.11
N ILE A 262 2.82 14.49 -6.10
CA ILE A 262 1.80 15.46 -5.71
C ILE A 262 0.84 14.84 -4.69
N ASP A 263 0.26 15.68 -3.84
CA ASP A 263 -0.79 15.27 -2.91
C ASP A 263 -2.00 14.72 -3.69
N LEU A 264 -2.27 13.42 -3.53
CA LEU A 264 -3.33 12.74 -4.26
C LEU A 264 -4.71 13.28 -3.88
N ASP A 265 -4.93 13.69 -2.63
CA ASP A 265 -6.24 14.16 -2.16
C ASP A 265 -6.63 15.48 -2.83
N GLU A 266 -5.64 16.34 -3.08
CA GLU A 266 -5.83 17.63 -3.75
C GLU A 266 -5.77 17.53 -5.28
N ASN A 267 -5.05 16.55 -5.82
CA ASN A 267 -4.68 16.49 -7.24
C ASN A 267 -5.10 15.19 -7.96
N ARG A 268 -6.07 14.45 -7.44
CA ARG A 268 -6.52 13.16 -7.97
C ARG A 268 -6.78 13.16 -9.48
N ALA A 269 -7.45 14.19 -9.98
CA ALA A 269 -7.75 14.31 -11.41
C ALA A 269 -6.48 14.39 -12.29
N THR A 270 -5.41 15.02 -11.79
CA THR A 270 -4.11 15.08 -12.46
C THR A 270 -3.46 13.70 -12.48
N ALA A 271 -3.44 13.00 -11.34
CA ALA A 271 -2.90 11.65 -11.20
C ALA A 271 -3.60 10.65 -12.13
N LEU A 272 -4.94 10.70 -12.18
CA LEU A 272 -5.72 9.88 -13.09
C LEU A 272 -5.46 10.21 -14.56
N ALA A 273 -5.25 11.49 -14.90
CA ALA A 273 -4.87 11.88 -16.26
C ALA A 273 -3.47 11.39 -16.66
N ALA A 274 -2.52 11.37 -15.72
CA ALA A 274 -1.19 10.79 -15.96
C ALA A 274 -1.29 9.28 -16.25
N VAL A 275 -2.06 8.54 -15.45
CA VAL A 275 -2.36 7.11 -15.71
C VAL A 275 -3.06 6.93 -17.06
N ASP A 276 -4.05 7.77 -17.39
CA ASP A 276 -4.74 7.67 -18.68
C ASP A 276 -3.82 7.95 -19.88
N SER A 277 -2.78 8.76 -19.68
CA SER A 277 -1.80 9.07 -20.73
C SER A 277 -0.80 7.95 -21.00
N LEU A 278 -0.73 6.93 -20.15
CA LEU A 278 0.13 5.76 -20.38
C LEU A 278 -0.27 5.09 -21.70
N GLY A 279 0.70 4.98 -22.59
CA GLY A 279 0.57 4.35 -23.90
C GLY A 279 1.79 3.47 -24.18
N PRO A 280 1.80 2.72 -25.28
CA PRO A 280 2.92 1.85 -25.59
C PRO A 280 4.15 2.63 -26.08
N HIS A 281 5.32 2.17 -25.67
CA HIS A 281 6.66 2.62 -25.98
C HIS A 281 7.52 1.41 -26.43
N ASP A 282 8.68 1.64 -27.02
CA ASP A 282 9.37 0.58 -27.76
C ASP A 282 10.15 -0.44 -26.89
N HIS A 283 10.70 -0.01 -25.74
CA HIS A 283 11.73 -0.79 -25.03
C HIS A 283 11.47 -0.96 -23.53
N THR A 284 11.77 -2.15 -23.01
CA THR A 284 11.77 -2.45 -21.56
C THR A 284 13.11 -2.00 -20.98
N THR A 285 13.11 -0.89 -20.24
CA THR A 285 14.29 -0.18 -19.71
C THR A 285 14.22 -0.07 -18.18
N ILE A 286 14.08 -1.21 -17.50
CA ILE A 286 13.80 -1.32 -16.06
C ILE A 286 14.89 -0.69 -15.18
N ALA A 287 16.17 -0.92 -15.47
CA ALA A 287 17.26 -0.43 -14.62
C ALA A 287 17.51 1.06 -14.85
N GLU A 288 17.50 1.49 -16.11
CA GLU A 288 17.67 2.89 -16.49
C GLU A 288 16.51 3.77 -16.01
N SER A 289 15.27 3.26 -15.99
CA SER A 289 14.13 3.99 -15.43
C SER A 289 14.25 4.12 -13.91
N LEU A 290 14.60 3.04 -13.20
CA LEU A 290 14.88 3.13 -11.76
C LEU A 290 16.04 4.10 -11.45
N TYR A 291 17.04 4.18 -12.33
CA TYR A 291 18.11 5.18 -12.23
C TYR A 291 17.58 6.62 -12.37
N GLU A 292 16.71 6.88 -13.36
CA GLU A 292 16.09 8.19 -13.54
C GLU A 292 15.27 8.60 -12.31
N SER A 293 14.49 7.68 -11.74
CA SER A 293 13.81 7.88 -10.45
C SER A 293 14.78 8.27 -9.33
N ALA A 294 15.94 7.60 -9.25
CA ALA A 294 16.96 7.94 -8.25
C ALA A 294 17.52 9.36 -8.42
N LEU A 295 17.62 9.85 -9.66
CA LEU A 295 18.01 11.23 -9.93
C LEU A 295 16.93 12.21 -9.46
N TYR A 296 15.64 11.89 -9.68
CA TYR A 296 14.53 12.71 -9.23
C TYR A 296 14.43 12.81 -7.72
N TRP A 297 14.47 11.68 -7.00
CA TRP A 297 14.45 11.63 -5.54
C TRP A 297 15.55 12.47 -4.88
N ARG A 298 16.67 12.69 -5.57
CA ARG A 298 17.84 13.44 -5.09
C ARG A 298 17.96 14.84 -5.67
N GLY A 299 17.04 15.26 -6.53
CA GLY A 299 17.11 16.57 -7.22
C GLY A 299 18.36 16.75 -8.09
N LEU A 300 18.81 15.66 -8.74
CA LEU A 300 20.01 15.64 -9.58
C LEU A 300 19.70 16.02 -11.04
N PRO A 301 20.73 16.31 -11.87
CA PRO A 301 20.54 16.44 -13.31
C PRO A 301 19.88 15.19 -13.88
N ALA A 302 18.90 15.38 -14.76
CA ALA A 302 18.25 14.29 -15.48
C ALA A 302 19.22 13.65 -16.48
N GLU A 303 19.12 12.33 -16.69
CA GLU A 303 19.94 11.61 -17.67
C GLU A 303 19.08 11.24 -18.89
N PHE A 304 17.99 10.51 -18.65
CA PHE A 304 17.13 9.96 -19.71
C PHE A 304 15.95 10.86 -20.06
N ALA A 305 15.64 11.84 -19.20
CA ALA A 305 14.64 12.87 -19.51
C ALA A 305 15.22 14.10 -20.23
N ASP A 306 16.53 14.23 -20.46
CA ASP A 306 17.18 15.39 -21.09
C ASP A 306 17.44 15.25 -22.60
N ILE A 307 16.55 14.54 -23.31
CA ILE A 307 16.66 14.40 -24.77
C ILE A 307 16.06 15.65 -25.46
N ASP A 308 16.92 16.60 -25.78
CA ASP A 308 16.55 17.83 -26.49
C ASP A 308 15.90 17.54 -27.86
N GLY A 309 14.64 17.97 -28.01
CA GLY A 309 13.90 17.89 -29.27
C GLY A 309 13.16 16.59 -29.50
N ASP A 310 13.11 15.70 -28.51
CA ASP A 310 12.26 14.52 -28.52
C ASP A 310 10.91 14.82 -27.85
N PRO A 311 9.80 14.91 -28.63
CA PRO A 311 8.48 15.17 -28.07
C PRO A 311 7.92 13.98 -27.28
N GLU A 312 8.51 12.79 -27.40
CA GLU A 312 8.05 11.57 -26.74
C GLU A 312 8.69 11.39 -25.35
N ASN A 313 9.78 12.10 -25.07
CA ASN A 313 10.56 12.05 -23.81
C ASN A 313 10.50 13.38 -23.04
N VAL A 314 9.28 13.87 -22.80
CA VAL A 314 9.03 15.13 -22.09
C VAL A 314 8.64 14.85 -20.65
N THR A 315 9.59 15.03 -19.74
CA THR A 315 9.33 15.04 -18.29
C THR A 315 8.44 16.21 -17.88
N ASP A 316 7.71 16.06 -16.78
CA ASP A 316 6.84 17.10 -16.25
C ASP A 316 7.65 18.40 -15.98
N PRO A 317 7.34 19.52 -16.66
CA PRO A 317 8.08 20.75 -16.44
C PRO A 317 7.92 21.30 -15.02
N ALA A 318 6.89 20.89 -14.27
CA ALA A 318 6.68 21.34 -12.89
C ALA A 318 7.72 20.76 -11.91
N ILE A 319 8.38 19.66 -12.26
CA ILE A 319 9.40 19.02 -11.41
C ILE A 319 10.83 19.43 -11.74
N LEU A 320 11.03 20.46 -12.55
CA LEU A 320 12.36 20.91 -12.94
C LEU A 320 12.80 22.16 -12.16
N ALA A 321 13.93 22.07 -11.46
CA ALA A 321 14.65 23.19 -10.87
C ALA A 321 15.49 23.97 -11.92
N GLY A 322 15.81 23.32 -13.04
CA GLY A 322 16.51 23.90 -14.18
C GLY A 322 16.16 23.17 -15.47
N THR A 323 16.26 23.87 -16.61
CA THR A 323 15.82 23.34 -17.93
C THR A 323 16.93 23.32 -18.99
N ASN A 324 18.17 23.70 -18.64
CA ASN A 324 19.33 23.62 -19.53
C ASN A 324 20.63 23.67 -18.70
N PRO A 325 21.19 22.52 -18.28
CA PRO A 325 20.64 21.16 -18.43
C PRO A 325 19.36 20.98 -17.59
N LYS A 326 18.56 19.94 -17.89
CA LYS A 326 17.42 19.60 -17.03
C LYS A 326 17.92 19.10 -15.68
N VAL A 327 17.39 19.69 -14.61
CA VAL A 327 17.72 19.33 -13.22
C VAL A 327 16.43 19.19 -12.45
N TYR A 328 16.27 18.07 -11.76
CA TYR A 328 15.08 17.81 -10.97
C TYR A 328 15.01 18.73 -9.74
N ALA A 329 13.80 19.23 -9.47
CA ALA A 329 13.44 19.71 -8.15
C ALA A 329 13.16 18.48 -7.28
N GLN A 330 13.96 18.33 -6.22
CA GLN A 330 13.76 17.26 -5.26
C GLN A 330 12.33 17.31 -4.70
N PRO A 331 11.64 16.16 -4.58
CA PRO A 331 10.32 16.08 -3.96
C PRO A 331 10.29 16.67 -2.55
N GLU A 332 9.10 17.06 -2.08
CA GLU A 332 8.95 17.43 -0.68
C GLU A 332 9.03 16.17 0.21
N LEU A 333 9.94 16.21 1.18
CA LEU A 333 10.23 15.09 2.09
C LEU A 333 9.86 15.47 3.52
N ASN A 334 9.34 14.50 4.26
CA ASN A 334 9.07 14.62 5.69
C ASN A 334 9.85 13.54 6.45
N VAL A 335 10.46 13.93 7.57
CA VAL A 335 11.36 13.08 8.38
C VAL A 335 10.74 11.80 8.93
N CYS A 336 9.42 11.64 8.90
CA CYS A 336 8.81 10.33 9.17
C CYS A 336 7.79 9.86 8.11
N ALA A 337 7.77 10.50 6.93
CA ALA A 337 7.09 9.89 5.79
C ALA A 337 7.97 8.79 5.19
N LYS A 338 7.36 7.65 4.85
CA LYS A 338 8.01 6.60 4.07
C LYS A 338 8.02 7.01 2.59
N ASN A 339 9.07 6.63 1.85
CA ASN A 339 9.17 6.85 0.41
C ASN A 339 9.31 5.50 -0.29
N PHE A 340 8.57 5.32 -1.38
CA PHE A 340 8.51 4.06 -2.10
C PHE A 340 8.62 4.25 -3.60
N ASN A 341 9.30 3.31 -4.25
CA ASN A 341 9.11 3.03 -5.67
C ASN A 341 8.21 1.79 -5.79
N VAL A 342 7.25 1.82 -6.71
CA VAL A 342 6.49 0.65 -7.15
C VAL A 342 6.77 0.46 -8.62
N LEU A 343 7.67 -0.48 -8.93
CA LEU A 343 8.08 -0.76 -10.31
C LEU A 343 7.32 -1.98 -10.85
N LEU A 344 6.57 -1.77 -11.92
CA LEU A 344 5.80 -2.81 -12.60
C LEU A 344 6.40 -3.07 -13.98
N SER A 345 6.68 -4.34 -14.30
CA SER A 345 7.16 -4.76 -15.61
C SER A 345 6.54 -6.07 -16.07
N ASP A 346 6.29 -6.20 -17.38
CA ASP A 346 5.84 -7.45 -18.01
C ASP A 346 6.92 -8.13 -18.86
N GLY A 347 8.06 -7.46 -19.01
CA GLY A 347 9.16 -7.85 -19.87
C GLY A 347 10.50 -7.95 -19.15
N GLU A 348 11.42 -8.68 -19.79
CA GLU A 348 12.85 -8.65 -19.47
C GLU A 348 13.51 -7.41 -20.07
N ALA A 349 14.56 -6.92 -19.42
CA ALA A 349 15.36 -5.80 -19.90
C ALA A 349 15.86 -6.02 -21.35
N THR A 350 15.56 -5.06 -22.23
CA THR A 350 16.00 -5.11 -23.63
C THR A 350 17.46 -4.68 -23.77
N SER A 351 18.03 -4.80 -24.96
CA SER A 351 19.40 -4.32 -25.23
C SER A 351 19.59 -2.82 -25.05
N ARG A 352 18.51 -2.05 -24.88
CA ARG A 352 18.60 -0.62 -24.58
C ARG A 352 18.88 -0.32 -23.12
N ASP A 353 18.54 -1.23 -22.22
CA ASP A 353 18.74 -1.08 -20.78
C ASP A 353 20.18 -1.46 -20.36
N ASN A 354 21.19 -0.76 -20.88
CA ASN A 354 22.60 -1.19 -20.78
C ASN A 354 23.57 -0.13 -20.23
N GLN A 355 23.09 1.09 -19.97
CA GLN A 355 23.95 2.21 -19.57
C GLN A 355 24.21 2.28 -18.07
N THR A 356 23.31 1.73 -17.25
CA THR A 356 23.41 1.76 -15.78
C THR A 356 24.75 1.32 -15.19
N PRO A 357 25.54 0.37 -15.75
CA PRO A 357 26.85 0.04 -15.20
C PRO A 357 27.87 1.18 -15.28
N GLY A 358 27.72 2.07 -16.25
CA GLY A 358 28.54 3.28 -16.38
C GLY A 358 28.03 4.44 -15.52
N LEU A 359 26.72 4.47 -15.24
CA LEU A 359 26.04 5.59 -14.57
C LEU A 359 25.91 5.41 -13.06
N THR A 360 25.53 4.22 -12.60
CA THR A 360 25.28 3.93 -11.16
C THR A 360 26.45 4.30 -10.26
N PRO A 361 27.72 3.99 -10.61
CA PRO A 361 28.87 4.37 -9.78
C PRO A 361 29.11 5.88 -9.66
N THR A 362 28.44 6.70 -10.47
CA THR A 362 28.53 8.17 -10.43
C THR A 362 27.56 8.79 -9.42
N LEU A 363 26.62 8.00 -8.89
CA LEU A 363 25.68 8.46 -7.87
C LEU A 363 26.42 8.91 -6.61
N PRO A 364 26.03 10.05 -6.00
CA PRO A 364 26.67 10.55 -4.79
C PRO A 364 26.68 9.50 -3.68
N PHE A 365 27.83 9.28 -3.05
CA PHE A 365 28.03 8.34 -1.93
C PHE A 365 27.84 6.85 -2.24
N PHE A 366 27.58 6.46 -3.49
CA PHE A 366 27.38 5.06 -3.87
C PHE A 366 28.51 4.14 -3.38
N GLN A 367 29.76 4.47 -3.73
CA GLN A 367 30.91 3.63 -3.37
C GLN A 367 31.21 3.61 -1.87
N SER A 368 30.91 4.70 -1.15
CA SER A 368 31.22 4.79 0.28
C SER A 368 30.22 4.05 1.14
N GLU A 369 28.96 3.93 0.69
CA GLU A 369 27.88 3.32 1.46
C GLU A 369 27.66 1.84 1.11
N LEU A 370 27.79 1.45 -0.17
CA LEU A 370 27.56 0.06 -0.59
C LEU A 370 28.82 -0.83 -0.52
N ASP A 371 30.00 -0.26 -0.24
CA ASP A 371 31.29 -0.99 -0.16
C ASP A 371 31.70 -1.73 -1.46
N HIS A 372 31.23 -1.27 -2.63
CA HIS A 372 31.71 -1.71 -3.94
C HIS A 372 31.74 -0.56 -4.98
N THR A 373 32.59 -0.70 -6.00
CA THR A 373 32.87 0.38 -6.97
C THR A 373 32.14 0.24 -8.30
N GLU A 374 31.59 -0.94 -8.56
CA GLU A 374 30.85 -1.27 -9.78
C GLU A 374 29.61 -2.04 -9.36
N CYS A 375 28.58 -2.02 -10.20
CA CYS A 375 27.44 -2.91 -10.03
C CYS A 375 27.90 -4.37 -10.01
N ASP A 376 27.17 -5.21 -9.30
CA ASP A 376 27.48 -6.63 -9.37
C ASP A 376 27.27 -7.21 -10.78
N GLN A 377 27.73 -8.43 -11.00
CA GLN A 377 27.57 -9.15 -12.28
C GLN A 377 26.59 -10.31 -12.13
N LEU A 378 25.50 -10.12 -11.36
CA LEU A 378 24.53 -11.19 -11.11
C LEU A 378 23.67 -11.51 -12.33
N TYR A 379 23.33 -10.48 -13.12
CA TYR A 379 22.41 -10.59 -14.26
C TYR A 379 23.11 -10.32 -15.60
N GLY A 380 22.40 -10.56 -16.70
CA GLY A 380 22.90 -10.28 -18.06
C GLY A 380 23.36 -8.83 -18.22
N SER A 381 23.90 -8.48 -19.40
CA SER A 381 24.36 -7.11 -19.64
C SER A 381 23.24 -6.06 -19.61
N ASN A 382 21.99 -6.50 -19.79
CA ASN A 382 20.81 -5.64 -19.85
C ASN A 382 20.09 -5.67 -18.49
N GLY A 383 19.58 -4.52 -18.03
CA GLY A 383 18.91 -4.37 -16.74
C GLY A 383 19.85 -4.50 -15.54
N ARG A 384 21.15 -4.48 -15.78
CA ARG A 384 22.17 -4.60 -14.74
C ARG A 384 22.09 -3.40 -13.78
N CYS A 385 22.58 -3.56 -12.55
CA CYS A 385 22.57 -2.54 -11.50
C CYS A 385 21.20 -2.17 -10.94
N MET A 386 20.10 -2.74 -11.42
CA MET A 386 18.77 -2.41 -10.90
C MET A 386 18.69 -2.66 -9.38
N ASP A 387 19.27 -3.78 -8.94
CA ASP A 387 19.32 -4.13 -7.52
C ASP A 387 20.30 -3.25 -6.73
N ASP A 388 21.44 -2.90 -7.30
CA ASP A 388 22.38 -1.94 -6.69
C ASP A 388 21.78 -0.51 -6.57
N ILE A 389 21.01 -0.05 -7.56
CA ILE A 389 20.31 1.24 -7.52
C ILE A 389 19.22 1.21 -6.44
N SER A 390 18.52 0.09 -6.34
CA SER A 390 17.49 -0.12 -5.33
C SER A 390 18.07 -0.17 -3.91
N GLU A 391 19.19 -0.88 -3.72
CA GLU A 391 19.95 -0.91 -2.47
C GLU A 391 20.47 0.49 -2.11
N TYR A 392 20.98 1.22 -3.10
CA TYR A 392 21.44 2.59 -2.92
C TYR A 392 20.35 3.52 -2.40
N LEU A 393 19.16 3.46 -2.99
CA LEU A 393 18.01 4.24 -2.55
C LEU A 393 17.53 3.88 -1.14
N ALA A 394 17.69 2.64 -0.73
CA ALA A 394 17.31 2.16 0.60
C ALA A 394 18.38 2.37 1.68
N THR A 395 19.60 2.75 1.32
CA THR A 395 20.73 2.87 2.26
C THR A 395 21.30 4.28 2.34
N VAL A 396 21.28 5.02 1.23
CA VAL A 396 21.86 6.36 1.14
C VAL A 396 20.77 7.40 1.26
N ASP A 397 20.88 8.23 2.29
CA ASP A 397 20.01 9.37 2.50
C ASP A 397 19.93 10.26 1.24
N ILE A 398 18.70 10.44 0.74
CA ILE A 398 18.43 11.24 -0.46
C ILE A 398 18.42 12.73 -0.16
N ASP A 399 18.22 13.15 1.11
CA ASP A 399 18.29 14.56 1.53
C ASP A 399 19.11 14.75 2.82
N PRO A 400 20.45 14.83 2.73
CA PRO A 400 21.31 15.00 3.90
C PRO A 400 21.17 16.37 4.60
N VAL A 401 20.30 17.27 4.12
CA VAL A 401 19.97 18.53 4.78
C VAL A 401 18.87 18.34 5.81
N LEU A 402 17.91 17.43 5.55
CA LEU A 402 16.84 17.12 6.47
C LEU A 402 17.34 16.18 7.59
N PRO A 403 16.86 16.33 8.84
CA PRO A 403 17.29 15.45 9.92
C PRO A 403 16.77 14.01 9.79
N GLY A 404 17.65 13.03 9.97
CA GLY A 404 17.33 11.60 9.84
C GLY A 404 17.62 11.11 8.42
N ASP A 405 17.39 9.83 8.16
CA ASP A 405 17.65 9.26 6.83
C ASP A 405 16.36 9.25 6.01
N GLN A 406 16.38 9.88 4.83
CA GLN A 406 15.27 9.82 3.88
C GLN A 406 15.60 8.74 2.86
N LEU A 407 15.10 7.54 3.14
CA LEU A 407 15.36 6.35 2.34
C LEU A 407 14.15 6.05 1.46
N VAL A 408 14.38 5.38 0.33
CA VAL A 408 13.36 4.93 -0.61
C VAL A 408 13.43 3.41 -0.74
N THR A 409 12.33 2.73 -0.40
CA THR A 409 12.20 1.28 -0.59
C THR A 409 11.58 0.98 -1.96
N THR A 410 12.08 0.00 -2.68
CA THR A 410 11.54 -0.37 -3.99
C THR A 410 10.76 -1.68 -3.89
N HIS A 411 9.48 -1.64 -4.22
CA HIS A 411 8.67 -2.83 -4.45
C HIS A 411 8.60 -3.09 -5.94
N THR A 412 8.56 -4.36 -6.34
CA THR A 412 8.49 -4.76 -7.74
C THR A 412 7.31 -5.69 -8.00
N ILE A 413 6.71 -5.56 -9.17
CA ILE A 413 5.61 -6.40 -9.62
C ILE A 413 5.95 -6.94 -11.01
N GLY A 414 6.08 -8.26 -11.11
CA GLY A 414 6.18 -8.97 -12.39
C GLY A 414 4.79 -9.30 -12.93
N PHE A 415 4.39 -8.68 -14.04
CA PHE A 415 3.11 -8.96 -14.70
C PHE A 415 3.27 -10.02 -15.79
N ASN A 416 2.77 -11.23 -15.53
CA ASN A 416 2.99 -12.41 -16.38
C ASN A 416 4.47 -12.73 -16.64
N ILE A 417 5.34 -12.32 -15.74
CA ILE A 417 6.78 -12.57 -15.80
C ILE A 417 7.33 -12.81 -14.40
N ASP A 418 8.29 -13.75 -14.28
CA ASP A 418 9.05 -13.97 -13.05
C ASP A 418 10.55 -13.82 -13.32
N THR A 419 11.16 -12.73 -12.85
CA THR A 419 12.59 -12.43 -13.13
C THR A 419 13.37 -12.26 -11.84
N ASP A 420 14.61 -12.77 -11.83
CA ASP A 420 15.51 -12.62 -10.68
C ASP A 420 15.93 -11.15 -10.49
N ASN A 421 15.90 -10.34 -11.55
CA ASN A 421 16.28 -8.92 -11.49
C ASN A 421 15.25 -8.10 -10.70
N LEU A 422 13.95 -8.24 -11.03
CA LEU A 422 12.87 -7.59 -10.28
C LEU A 422 12.86 -8.05 -8.82
N ARG A 423 13.06 -9.35 -8.59
CA ARG A 423 13.12 -9.93 -7.25
C ARG A 423 14.27 -9.38 -6.43
N SER A 424 15.50 -9.39 -6.97
CA SER A 424 16.69 -8.90 -6.27
C SER A 424 16.56 -7.42 -5.94
N ALA A 425 16.06 -6.61 -6.87
CA ALA A 425 15.85 -5.18 -6.62
C ALA A 425 14.89 -4.91 -5.46
N ALA A 426 13.79 -5.66 -5.36
CA ALA A 426 12.91 -5.55 -4.21
C ALA A 426 13.61 -6.00 -2.91
N GLU A 427 14.14 -7.22 -2.89
CA GLU A 427 14.72 -7.83 -1.69
C GLU A 427 15.89 -7.01 -1.12
N ARG A 428 16.74 -6.42 -1.96
CA ARG A 428 17.88 -5.61 -1.50
C ARG A 428 17.51 -4.26 -0.89
N SER A 429 16.38 -3.69 -1.32
CA SER A 429 15.87 -2.45 -0.71
C SER A 429 15.03 -2.70 0.54
N GLY A 430 14.82 -3.97 0.92
CA GLY A 430 13.86 -4.38 1.95
C GLY A 430 12.41 -4.33 1.47
N GLY A 431 12.18 -4.14 0.18
CA GLY A 431 10.86 -4.17 -0.44
C GLY A 431 10.36 -5.58 -0.74
N GLN A 432 9.15 -5.65 -1.30
CA GLN A 432 8.48 -6.90 -1.64
C GLN A 432 8.36 -7.08 -3.16
N TYR A 433 8.50 -8.32 -3.59
CA TYR A 433 8.30 -8.72 -4.97
C TYR A 433 7.01 -9.52 -5.12
N PHE A 434 6.16 -9.09 -6.05
CA PHE A 434 4.88 -9.71 -6.33
C PHE A 434 4.81 -10.24 -7.76
N LEU A 435 4.03 -11.30 -7.92
CA LEU A 435 3.65 -11.83 -9.23
C LEU A 435 2.16 -11.56 -9.44
N ALA A 436 1.83 -11.02 -10.60
CA ALA A 436 0.46 -10.79 -11.03
C ALA A 436 0.26 -11.33 -12.45
N HIS A 437 -0.95 -11.78 -12.74
CA HIS A 437 -1.30 -12.42 -14.02
C HIS A 437 -2.56 -11.83 -14.66
N ASP A 438 -3.33 -11.08 -13.88
CA ASP A 438 -4.62 -10.49 -14.25
C ASP A 438 -4.90 -9.24 -13.40
N ALA A 439 -6.01 -8.54 -13.68
CA ALA A 439 -6.39 -7.35 -12.92
C ALA A 439 -6.57 -7.61 -11.41
N PRO A 440 -7.24 -8.69 -10.94
CA PRO A 440 -7.37 -8.95 -9.51
C PRO A 440 -6.05 -9.20 -8.78
N THR A 441 -5.16 -10.04 -9.33
CA THR A 441 -3.86 -10.32 -8.69
C THR A 441 -2.96 -9.09 -8.68
N LEU A 442 -3.04 -8.24 -9.70
CA LEU A 442 -2.34 -6.97 -9.72
C LEU A 442 -2.87 -5.98 -8.68
N ALA A 443 -4.20 -5.87 -8.53
CA ALA A 443 -4.81 -5.03 -7.51
C ALA A 443 -4.41 -5.46 -6.10
N LEU A 444 -4.37 -6.77 -5.84
CA LEU A 444 -3.92 -7.32 -4.55
C LEU A 444 -2.44 -7.01 -4.28
N ALA A 445 -1.58 -7.13 -5.29
CA ALA A 445 -0.17 -6.76 -5.16
C ALA A 445 -0.01 -5.28 -4.79
N MET A 446 -0.73 -4.39 -5.47
CA MET A 446 -0.68 -2.95 -5.20
C MET A 446 -1.27 -2.57 -3.84
N GLN A 447 -2.28 -3.29 -3.34
CA GLN A 447 -2.84 -3.07 -2.00
C GLN A 447 -1.93 -3.54 -0.86
N SER A 448 -1.06 -4.51 -1.15
CA SER A 448 -0.17 -5.10 -0.15
C SER A 448 1.08 -4.26 0.10
N ILE A 449 1.37 -3.32 -0.80
CA ILE A 449 2.43 -2.31 -0.72
C ILE A 449 1.87 -1.09 0.00
#